data_AF-A0A6M5WPX2-F1
#
_entry.id   AF-A0A6M5WPX2-F1
#
_cell.length_a   1.000
_cell.length_b   1.000
_cell.length_c   1.000
_cell.angle_alpha   90.00
_cell.angle_beta   90.00
_cell.angle_gamma   90.00
#
_symmetry.space_group_name_H-M   'P 1'
#
loop_
_entity.id
_entity.type
_entity.pdbx_description
1 polymer ?
#
loop_
_entity_poly.entity_id
_entity_poly.type
_entity_poly.pdbx_seq_one_letter_code
_entity_poly.pdbx_strand_id
1 'polypeptide(L)'
;LTKDVYKYLQRCVENNTDFNVQMAVKASIITNGLKYSLATGNWGDQKKAASAKAGVSQVLNRYTYASTLSHLRRTNTPVGRDGKLAKPRQLHNSHWGLVCPAETPEGQACGLVKNLSLMCYVSVGSDATPIIDFMSQRNMQLLEEYDQAQNPDATKVFVNGVWVGVHSNAQQLVSVVQELRRNGTLSYEMSLIRDIRDREFKIFTDAGRVMRPLFVIETDPRKPNRNHLIFDRSISDTLVQEQLDSEQRTGMTEDEIDQQIYGWKGLVQNGVVEYLDAEEEETAMITFSPEDLQEWRDMKLGLPANERAALGKDRLKRIKPKPDSRIHAYTHCEIHPAMILGICASIIP
;
A
#
# COMPACT_ATOMS: atom_id res chain seq x y z
N LEU A 1 -27.74 8.17 -21.14
CA LEU A 1 -28.18 9.25 -20.23
C LEU A 1 -27.90 10.64 -20.79
N THR A 2 -26.65 11.13 -20.82
CA THR A 2 -26.34 12.51 -21.29
C THR A 2 -26.87 12.78 -22.70
N LYS A 3 -26.67 11.83 -23.63
CA LYS A 3 -27.22 11.91 -25.00
C LYS A 3 -28.75 11.90 -25.05
N ASP A 4 -29.40 11.21 -24.14
CA ASP A 4 -30.87 11.09 -24.11
C ASP A 4 -31.50 12.36 -23.55
N VAL A 5 -30.92 12.91 -22.48
CA VAL A 5 -31.29 14.21 -21.90
C VAL A 5 -31.07 15.32 -22.91
N TYR A 6 -29.92 15.33 -23.60
CA TYR A 6 -29.62 16.29 -24.65
C TYR A 6 -30.63 16.24 -25.80
N LYS A 7 -30.97 15.03 -26.29
CA LYS A 7 -32.00 14.86 -27.33
C LYS A 7 -33.39 15.28 -26.88
N TYR A 8 -33.72 15.06 -25.61
CA TYR A 8 -35.00 15.51 -25.05
C TYR A 8 -35.04 17.05 -24.97
N LEU A 9 -33.96 17.68 -24.50
CA LEU A 9 -33.82 19.14 -24.51
C LEU A 9 -33.96 19.70 -25.92
N GLN A 10 -33.28 19.11 -26.91
CA GLN A 10 -33.38 19.53 -28.30
C GLN A 10 -34.84 19.49 -28.81
N ARG A 11 -35.59 18.43 -28.49
CA ARG A 11 -37.01 18.32 -28.86
C ARG A 11 -37.89 19.34 -28.14
N CYS A 12 -37.60 19.68 -26.89
CA CYS A 12 -38.33 20.71 -26.16
C CYS A 12 -38.12 22.08 -26.83
N VAL A 13 -36.88 22.40 -27.22
CA VAL A 13 -36.55 23.63 -27.94
C VAL A 13 -37.22 23.67 -29.32
N GLU A 14 -37.14 22.59 -30.10
CA GLU A 14 -37.74 22.52 -31.45
C GLU A 14 -39.26 22.64 -31.44
N ASN A 15 -39.93 22.12 -30.41
CA ASN A 15 -41.39 22.15 -30.28
C ASN A 15 -41.90 23.30 -29.40
N ASN A 16 -41.01 24.17 -28.93
CA ASN A 16 -41.33 25.28 -28.04
C ASN A 16 -42.10 24.85 -26.77
N THR A 17 -41.70 23.72 -26.19
CA THR A 17 -42.28 23.17 -24.95
C THR A 17 -41.32 23.28 -23.77
N ASP A 18 -41.88 23.41 -22.57
CA ASP A 18 -41.07 23.51 -21.35
C ASP A 18 -40.28 22.23 -21.08
N PHE A 19 -39.03 22.41 -20.64
CA PHE A 19 -38.14 21.31 -20.33
C PHE A 19 -38.41 20.76 -18.92
N ASN A 20 -38.85 19.50 -18.83
CA ASN A 20 -39.04 18.82 -17.55
C ASN A 20 -37.92 17.78 -17.28
N VAL A 21 -37.10 18.05 -16.26
CA VAL A 21 -35.98 17.18 -15.85
C VAL A 21 -36.42 15.76 -15.50
N GLN A 22 -37.56 15.61 -14.81
CA GLN A 22 -38.06 14.28 -14.40
C GLN A 22 -38.45 13.42 -15.61
N MET A 23 -38.95 14.05 -16.68
CA MET A 23 -39.26 13.36 -17.93
C MET A 23 -38.00 13.06 -18.76
N ALA A 24 -36.96 13.90 -18.62
CA ALA A 24 -35.68 13.74 -19.31
C ALA A 24 -34.85 12.56 -18.76
N VAL A 25 -34.85 12.39 -17.44
CA VAL A 25 -33.98 11.43 -16.74
C VAL A 25 -34.68 10.10 -16.56
N LYS A 26 -34.32 9.12 -17.39
CA LYS A 26 -34.82 7.74 -17.29
C LYS A 26 -33.97 6.92 -16.31
N ALA A 27 -34.50 6.67 -15.11
CA ALA A 27 -33.84 5.85 -14.07
C ALA A 27 -33.48 4.44 -14.55
N SER A 28 -34.31 3.85 -15.44
CA SER A 28 -34.10 2.51 -15.99
C SER A 28 -32.79 2.35 -16.74
N ILE A 29 -32.21 3.43 -17.28
CA ILE A 29 -30.92 3.39 -17.98
C ILE A 29 -29.80 2.99 -17.03
N ILE A 30 -29.77 3.60 -15.83
CA ILE A 30 -28.73 3.31 -14.83
C ILE A 30 -28.99 1.95 -14.20
N THR A 31 -30.22 1.69 -13.75
CA THR A 31 -30.58 0.43 -13.08
C THR A 31 -30.32 -0.79 -13.95
N ASN A 32 -30.80 -0.79 -15.19
CA ASN A 32 -30.60 -1.93 -16.10
C ASN A 32 -29.16 -2.02 -16.59
N GLY A 33 -28.47 -0.88 -16.78
CA GLY A 33 -27.06 -0.83 -17.13
C GLY A 33 -26.17 -1.49 -16.07
N LEU A 34 -26.30 -1.06 -14.81
CA LEU A 34 -25.54 -1.61 -13.69
C LEU A 34 -25.86 -3.09 -13.45
N LYS A 35 -27.16 -3.45 -13.44
CA LYS A 35 -27.58 -4.86 -13.29
C LYS A 35 -26.96 -5.75 -14.35
N TYR A 36 -26.97 -5.31 -15.61
CA TYR A 36 -26.37 -6.08 -16.70
C TYR A 36 -24.85 -6.20 -16.56
N SER A 37 -24.13 -5.09 -16.34
CA SER A 37 -22.66 -5.10 -16.28
C SER A 37 -22.13 -5.91 -15.10
N LEU A 38 -22.79 -5.83 -13.94
CA LEU A 38 -22.43 -6.63 -12.76
C LEU A 38 -22.78 -8.11 -12.93
N ALA A 39 -23.93 -8.44 -13.53
CA ALA A 39 -24.34 -9.83 -13.72
C ALA A 39 -23.52 -10.56 -14.79
N THR A 40 -23.16 -9.87 -15.88
CA THR A 40 -22.44 -10.47 -17.02
C THR A 40 -20.93 -10.31 -16.93
N GLY A 41 -20.44 -9.37 -16.12
CA GLY A 41 -19.02 -8.99 -16.08
C GLY A 41 -18.54 -8.22 -17.30
N ASN A 42 -19.44 -7.80 -18.19
CA ASN A 42 -19.15 -7.00 -19.37
C ASN A 42 -19.36 -5.51 -19.07
N TRP A 43 -18.24 -4.78 -19.03
CA TRP A 43 -18.24 -3.34 -18.82
C TRP A 43 -18.13 -2.63 -20.17
N GLY A 44 -19.28 -2.21 -20.71
CA GLY A 44 -19.37 -1.57 -22.02
C GLY A 44 -20.81 -1.51 -22.55
N ASP A 45 -20.97 -1.01 -23.77
CA ASP A 45 -22.27 -0.97 -24.45
C ASP A 45 -22.74 -2.39 -24.79
N GLN A 46 -23.95 -2.74 -24.34
CA GLN A 46 -24.60 -4.03 -24.61
C GLN A 46 -24.66 -4.35 -26.10
N LYS A 47 -24.82 -3.32 -26.95
CA LYS A 47 -24.89 -3.49 -28.41
C LYS A 47 -23.54 -3.71 -29.06
N LYS A 48 -22.43 -3.46 -28.36
CA LYS A 48 -21.06 -3.58 -28.85
C LYS A 48 -20.22 -4.45 -27.91
N ALA A 49 -20.70 -5.67 -27.66
CA ALA A 49 -20.08 -6.62 -26.75
C ALA A 49 -18.59 -6.89 -27.04
N ALA A 50 -18.16 -6.85 -28.31
CA ALA A 50 -16.76 -7.04 -28.69
C ALA A 50 -15.80 -5.96 -28.17
N SER A 51 -16.32 -4.78 -27.79
CA SER A 51 -15.54 -3.68 -27.19
C SER A 51 -15.62 -3.62 -25.67
N ALA A 52 -16.41 -4.49 -25.04
CA ALA A 52 -16.61 -4.50 -23.60
C ALA A 52 -15.43 -5.17 -22.89
N LYS A 53 -15.00 -4.57 -21.77
CA LYS A 53 -14.00 -5.20 -20.90
C LYS A 53 -14.69 -6.32 -20.11
N ALA A 54 -14.39 -7.56 -20.47
CA ALA A 54 -14.94 -8.74 -19.82
C ALA A 54 -14.13 -9.13 -18.57
N GLY A 55 -14.80 -9.78 -17.61
CA GLY A 55 -14.15 -10.47 -16.49
C GLY A 55 -13.85 -9.61 -15.27
N VAL A 56 -14.38 -8.37 -15.20
CA VAL A 56 -14.29 -7.49 -14.02
C VAL A 56 -15.22 -7.98 -12.90
N SER A 57 -16.42 -8.47 -13.24
CA SER A 57 -17.32 -9.16 -12.30
C SER A 57 -17.32 -10.66 -12.61
N GLN A 58 -17.34 -11.47 -11.56
CA GLN A 58 -17.33 -12.93 -11.65
C GLN A 58 -18.22 -13.51 -10.54
N VAL A 59 -18.78 -14.69 -10.78
CA VAL A 59 -19.54 -15.40 -9.75
C VAL A 59 -18.59 -15.85 -8.64
N LEU A 60 -18.92 -15.51 -7.39
CA LEU A 60 -18.13 -15.88 -6.23
C LEU A 60 -18.02 -17.40 -6.12
N ASN A 61 -16.81 -17.89 -5.83
CA ASN A 61 -16.53 -19.31 -5.71
C ASN A 61 -16.76 -19.71 -4.26
N ARG A 62 -17.66 -20.68 -4.01
CA ARG A 62 -18.08 -21.10 -2.68
C ARG A 62 -17.83 -22.59 -2.39
N TYR A 63 -16.82 -23.20 -3.02
CA TYR A 63 -16.51 -24.62 -2.76
C TYR A 63 -16.05 -24.86 -1.31
N THR A 64 -15.23 -23.95 -0.77
CA THR A 64 -14.77 -23.96 0.62
C THR A 64 -14.68 -22.54 1.15
N TYR A 65 -14.59 -22.40 2.48
CA TYR A 65 -14.39 -21.09 3.11
C TYR A 65 -13.10 -20.41 2.62
N ALA A 66 -11.98 -21.14 2.60
CA ALA A 66 -10.69 -20.64 2.09
C ALA A 66 -10.77 -20.24 0.61
N SER A 67 -11.44 -21.03 -0.24
CA SER A 67 -11.65 -20.69 -1.66
C SER A 67 -12.43 -19.39 -1.84
N THR A 68 -13.41 -19.14 -0.97
CA THR A 68 -14.22 -17.91 -1.01
C THR A 68 -13.35 -16.69 -0.70
N LEU A 69 -12.55 -16.75 0.36
CA LEU A 69 -11.65 -15.66 0.76
C LEU A 69 -10.54 -15.42 -0.28
N SER A 70 -9.92 -16.48 -0.78
CA SER A 70 -8.94 -16.40 -1.87
C SER A 70 -9.52 -15.71 -3.11
N HIS A 71 -10.75 -16.06 -3.49
CA HIS A 71 -11.38 -15.45 -4.66
C HIS A 71 -11.61 -13.93 -4.50
N LEU A 72 -11.89 -13.45 -3.29
CA LEU A 72 -12.04 -12.01 -3.01
C LEU A 72 -10.72 -11.24 -3.12
N ARG A 73 -9.57 -11.89 -2.94
CA ARG A 73 -8.23 -11.26 -2.99
C ARG A 73 -7.51 -11.46 -4.32
N ARG A 74 -8.24 -11.92 -5.33
CA ARG A 74 -7.71 -12.17 -6.67
C ARG A 74 -7.60 -10.89 -7.48
N THR A 75 -6.45 -10.69 -8.10
CA THR A 75 -6.20 -9.65 -9.10
C THR A 75 -5.95 -10.29 -10.46
N ASN A 76 -6.48 -9.66 -11.52
CA ASN A 76 -6.37 -10.17 -12.89
C ASN A 76 -5.65 -9.14 -13.76
N THR A 77 -4.57 -9.59 -14.40
CA THR A 77 -3.82 -8.76 -15.35
C THR A 77 -4.62 -8.63 -16.65
N PRO A 78 -4.84 -7.42 -17.21
CA PRO A 78 -5.67 -7.20 -18.40
C PRO A 78 -4.94 -7.57 -19.70
N VAL A 79 -4.37 -8.78 -19.76
CA VAL A 79 -3.63 -9.32 -20.90
C VAL A 79 -4.40 -10.50 -21.48
N GLY A 80 -4.50 -10.54 -22.81
CA GLY A 80 -5.14 -11.65 -23.52
C GLY A 80 -4.44 -12.97 -23.18
N ARG A 81 -5.24 -14.00 -22.88
CA ARG A 81 -4.73 -15.33 -22.49
C ARG A 81 -4.04 -16.06 -23.64
N ASP A 82 -4.30 -15.64 -24.88
CA ASP A 82 -3.72 -16.20 -26.10
C ASP A 82 -2.25 -15.80 -26.30
N GLY A 83 -1.79 -14.73 -25.62
CA GLY A 83 -0.41 -14.28 -25.65
C GLY A 83 0.50 -15.14 -24.76
N LYS A 84 1.49 -15.80 -25.36
CA LYS A 84 2.62 -16.45 -24.65
C LYS A 84 3.66 -15.43 -24.18
N LEU A 85 3.22 -14.33 -23.56
CA LEU A 85 4.12 -13.33 -22.99
C LEU A 85 4.65 -13.84 -21.65
N ALA A 86 5.96 -14.14 -21.59
CA ALA A 86 6.59 -14.65 -20.38
C ALA A 86 6.74 -13.59 -19.29
N LYS A 87 7.16 -12.37 -19.65
CA LYS A 87 7.49 -11.29 -18.69
C LYS A 87 6.41 -10.98 -17.65
N PRO A 88 5.12 -10.74 -18.01
CA PRO A 88 4.09 -10.44 -17.00
C PRO A 88 3.73 -11.65 -16.12
N ARG A 89 4.08 -12.87 -16.55
CA ARG A 89 3.78 -14.12 -15.83
C ARG A 89 4.86 -14.53 -14.86
N GLN A 90 6.11 -14.12 -15.12
CA GLN A 90 7.23 -14.41 -14.26
C GLN A 90 7.08 -13.68 -12.92
N LEU A 91 7.46 -14.37 -11.84
CA LEU A 91 7.54 -13.76 -10.52
C LEU A 91 8.66 -12.70 -10.56
N HIS A 92 8.32 -11.46 -10.23
CA HIS A 92 9.24 -10.35 -10.11
C HIS A 92 9.54 -10.08 -8.64
N ASN A 93 10.74 -9.55 -8.34
CA ASN A 93 11.16 -9.28 -6.96
C ASN A 93 10.26 -8.26 -6.27
N SER A 94 9.71 -7.29 -7.01
CA SER A 94 8.75 -6.32 -6.48
C SER A 94 7.39 -6.92 -6.06
N HIS A 95 7.16 -8.22 -6.30
CA HIS A 95 5.97 -8.89 -5.77
C HIS A 95 6.12 -9.30 -4.31
N TRP A 96 7.35 -9.35 -3.78
CA TRP A 96 7.62 -9.79 -2.41
C TRP A 96 6.71 -9.02 -1.45
N GLY A 97 5.99 -9.73 -0.57
CA GLY A 97 5.20 -9.11 0.49
C GLY A 97 3.90 -8.44 0.07
N LEU A 98 3.68 -8.23 -1.23
CA LEU A 98 2.46 -7.65 -1.78
C LEU A 98 1.56 -8.72 -2.40
N VAL A 99 2.17 -9.70 -3.08
CA VAL A 99 1.46 -10.78 -3.79
C VAL A 99 2.00 -12.13 -3.33
N CYS A 100 1.12 -13.11 -3.18
CA CYS A 100 1.54 -14.47 -2.88
C CYS A 100 2.40 -15.06 -4.01
N PRO A 101 3.60 -15.60 -3.70
CA PRO A 101 4.47 -16.17 -4.72
C PRO A 101 3.97 -17.51 -5.28
N ALA A 102 3.13 -18.23 -4.55
CA ALA A 102 2.70 -19.59 -4.88
C ALA A 102 1.25 -19.69 -5.39
N GLU A 103 0.38 -18.77 -4.99
CA GLU A 103 -1.06 -18.87 -5.23
C GLU A 103 -1.44 -18.31 -6.62
N THR A 104 -1.20 -19.11 -7.66
CA THR A 104 -1.59 -18.83 -9.05
C THR A 104 -2.25 -20.08 -9.66
N PRO A 105 -3.28 -19.93 -10.53
CA PRO A 105 -3.82 -21.06 -11.27
C PRO A 105 -2.79 -21.64 -12.24
N GLU A 106 -2.95 -22.93 -12.55
CA GLU A 106 -2.18 -23.61 -13.60
C GLU A 106 -2.63 -23.18 -15.01
N GLY A 107 -1.76 -23.40 -16.00
CA GLY A 107 -2.10 -23.25 -17.42
C GLY A 107 -2.10 -21.80 -17.92
N GLN A 108 -3.08 -21.45 -18.75
CA GLN A 108 -3.10 -20.17 -19.50
C GLN A 108 -3.22 -18.93 -18.61
N ALA A 109 -3.70 -19.08 -17.37
CA ALA A 109 -3.84 -18.00 -16.40
C ALA A 109 -2.63 -17.86 -15.45
N CYS A 110 -1.65 -18.76 -15.56
CA CYS A 110 -0.48 -18.77 -14.69
C CYS A 110 0.27 -17.44 -14.75
N GLY A 111 0.49 -16.84 -13.58
CA GLY A 111 1.15 -15.54 -13.39
C GLY A 111 0.32 -14.31 -13.80
N LEU A 112 -0.80 -14.48 -14.50
CA LEU A 112 -1.71 -13.38 -14.84
C LEU A 112 -2.76 -13.14 -13.77
N VAL A 113 -3.19 -14.23 -13.12
CA VAL A 113 -4.07 -14.21 -11.97
C VAL A 113 -3.20 -14.32 -10.73
N LYS A 114 -3.25 -13.29 -9.89
CA LYS A 114 -2.43 -13.15 -8.69
C LYS A 114 -3.34 -13.03 -7.47
N ASN A 115 -2.85 -13.39 -6.29
CA ASN A 115 -3.58 -13.22 -5.04
C ASN A 115 -2.77 -12.34 -4.10
N LEU A 116 -3.42 -11.37 -3.46
CA LEU A 116 -2.76 -10.48 -2.50
C LEU A 116 -2.23 -11.28 -1.29
N SER A 117 -1.06 -10.88 -0.77
CA SER A 117 -0.45 -11.46 0.45
C SER A 117 -1.29 -11.12 1.69
N LEU A 118 -1.23 -11.89 2.77
CA LEU A 118 -2.11 -11.71 3.96
C LEU A 118 -2.18 -10.27 4.48
N MET A 119 -1.04 -9.56 4.55
CA MET A 119 -0.97 -8.19 5.05
C MET A 119 -1.02 -7.11 3.95
N CYS A 120 -1.16 -7.49 2.67
CA CYS A 120 -1.28 -6.51 1.60
C CYS A 120 -2.56 -5.67 1.76
N TYR A 121 -2.35 -4.36 1.74
CA TYR A 121 -3.34 -3.31 1.73
C TYR A 121 -3.38 -2.64 0.36
N VAL A 122 -4.56 -2.19 -0.08
CA VAL A 122 -4.72 -1.44 -1.34
C VAL A 122 -5.20 -0.04 -0.99
N SER A 123 -4.46 0.98 -1.42
CA SER A 123 -4.77 2.38 -1.10
C SER A 123 -6.13 2.79 -1.65
N VAL A 124 -6.90 3.52 -0.85
CA VAL A 124 -8.19 4.12 -1.24
C VAL A 124 -7.96 5.49 -1.88
N GLY A 125 -6.86 6.15 -1.54
CA GLY A 125 -6.47 7.45 -2.06
C GLY A 125 -6.93 8.60 -1.16
N SER A 126 -6.19 9.70 -1.22
CA SER A 126 -6.45 10.91 -0.43
C SER A 126 -6.18 12.18 -1.23
N ASP A 127 -6.81 13.27 -0.83
CA ASP A 127 -6.59 14.58 -1.45
C ASP A 127 -5.14 15.05 -1.24
N ALA A 128 -4.51 15.50 -2.33
CA ALA A 128 -3.14 15.97 -2.35
C ALA A 128 -3.01 17.47 -2.03
N THR A 129 -4.10 18.22 -2.10
CA THR A 129 -4.09 19.68 -1.89
C THR A 129 -3.48 20.08 -0.54
N PRO A 130 -3.83 19.45 0.61
CA PRO A 130 -3.32 19.86 1.91
C PRO A 130 -1.80 19.74 2.05
N ILE A 131 -1.20 18.72 1.41
CA ILE A 131 0.27 18.53 1.48
C ILE A 131 1.00 19.54 0.60
N ILE A 132 0.42 19.93 -0.54
CA ILE A 132 1.00 20.98 -1.41
C ILE A 132 1.02 22.33 -0.68
N ASP A 133 -0.08 22.70 -0.03
CA ASP A 133 -0.18 23.94 0.74
C ASP A 133 0.80 23.93 1.92
N PHE A 134 0.89 22.81 2.62
CA PHE A 134 1.84 22.63 3.72
C PHE A 134 3.30 22.80 3.28
N MET A 135 3.69 22.17 2.15
CA MET A 135 5.05 22.29 1.63
C MET A 135 5.37 23.72 1.18
N SER A 136 4.41 24.40 0.56
CA SER A 136 4.55 25.81 0.14
C SER A 136 4.81 26.73 1.34
N GLN A 137 4.13 26.50 2.46
CA GLN A 137 4.38 27.21 3.72
C GLN A 137 5.74 26.88 4.37
N ARG A 138 6.40 25.80 3.94
CA ARG A 138 7.70 25.34 4.44
C ARG A 138 8.85 25.65 3.48
N ASN A 139 8.75 26.76 2.77
CA ASN A 139 9.77 27.27 1.84
C ASN A 139 10.01 26.35 0.61
N MET A 140 9.01 25.57 0.20
CA MET A 140 8.99 25.02 -1.15
C MET A 140 8.69 26.17 -2.13
N GLN A 141 9.58 26.37 -3.10
CA GLN A 141 9.38 27.33 -4.16
C GLN A 141 8.50 26.70 -5.25
N LEU A 142 7.41 27.37 -5.63
CA LEU A 142 6.54 26.89 -6.70
C LEU A 142 7.30 26.85 -8.03
N LEU A 143 6.92 25.91 -8.89
CA LEU A 143 7.58 25.73 -10.19
C LEU A 143 7.57 27.01 -11.03
N GLU A 144 6.49 27.80 -10.96
CA GLU A 144 6.32 29.05 -11.70
C GLU A 144 7.33 30.13 -11.29
N GLU A 145 7.80 30.09 -10.05
CA GLU A 145 8.74 31.04 -9.47
C GLU A 145 10.19 30.56 -9.57
N TYR A 146 10.42 29.31 -9.98
CA TYR A 146 11.72 28.67 -9.96
C TYR A 146 12.63 29.16 -11.10
N ASP A 147 13.81 29.66 -10.72
CA ASP A 147 14.90 29.99 -11.64
C ASP A 147 16.07 29.01 -11.46
N GLN A 148 16.27 28.17 -12.47
CA GLN A 148 17.35 27.17 -12.48
C GLN A 148 18.75 27.79 -12.42
N ALA A 149 18.94 29.02 -12.91
CA ALA A 149 20.23 29.68 -12.87
C ALA A 149 20.62 30.06 -11.44
N GLN A 150 19.64 30.36 -10.58
CA GLN A 150 19.85 30.75 -9.19
C GLN A 150 20.05 29.53 -8.27
N ASN A 151 19.27 28.46 -8.49
CA ASN A 151 19.24 27.30 -7.60
C ASN A 151 19.44 25.97 -8.38
N PRO A 152 20.63 25.71 -8.97
CA PRO A 152 20.87 24.54 -9.82
C PRO A 152 20.83 23.20 -9.06
N ASP A 153 21.00 23.24 -7.74
CA ASP A 153 21.03 22.07 -6.86
C ASP A 153 19.73 21.82 -6.09
N ALA A 154 18.67 22.57 -6.41
CA ALA A 154 17.38 22.36 -5.79
C ALA A 154 16.80 20.97 -6.12
N THR A 155 16.18 20.34 -5.12
CA THR A 155 15.49 19.06 -5.29
C THR A 155 14.10 19.32 -5.83
N LYS A 156 13.68 18.59 -6.86
CA LYS A 156 12.35 18.69 -7.46
C LYS A 156 11.33 17.97 -6.58
N VAL A 157 10.16 18.56 -6.42
CA VAL A 157 9.05 17.97 -5.65
C VAL A 157 7.92 17.60 -6.62
N PHE A 158 7.59 16.31 -6.67
CA PHE A 158 6.51 15.76 -7.48
C PHE A 158 5.38 15.26 -6.60
N VAL A 159 4.14 15.57 -6.97
CA VAL A 159 2.94 15.06 -6.31
C VAL A 159 2.05 14.40 -7.34
N ASN A 160 1.81 13.09 -7.22
CA ASN A 160 1.07 12.28 -8.20
C ASN A 160 1.59 12.45 -9.63
N GLY A 161 2.91 12.56 -9.79
CA GLY A 161 3.59 12.76 -11.08
C GLY A 161 3.61 14.21 -11.60
N VAL A 162 2.93 15.15 -10.94
CA VAL A 162 2.97 16.57 -11.29
C VAL A 162 4.15 17.24 -10.60
N TRP A 163 5.01 17.94 -11.35
CA TRP A 163 6.08 18.75 -10.77
C TRP A 163 5.48 20.03 -10.17
N VAL A 164 5.40 20.10 -8.85
CA VAL A 164 4.75 21.21 -8.12
C VAL A 164 5.74 22.34 -7.81
N GLY A 165 6.98 21.98 -7.48
CA GLY A 165 7.98 22.96 -7.08
C GLY A 165 9.36 22.39 -6.83
N VAL A 166 10.20 23.19 -6.21
CA VAL A 166 11.55 22.79 -5.79
C VAL A 166 11.80 23.17 -4.34
N HIS A 167 12.74 22.48 -3.71
CA HIS A 167 13.16 22.79 -2.36
C HIS A 167 14.69 22.69 -2.26
N SER A 168 15.32 23.71 -1.67
CA SER A 168 16.79 23.79 -1.52
C SER A 168 17.33 22.80 -0.48
N ASN A 169 16.59 22.57 0.61
CA ASN A 169 16.94 21.61 1.67
C ASN A 169 15.94 20.44 1.77
N ALA A 170 15.97 19.52 0.80
CA ALA A 170 15.01 18.41 0.77
C ALA A 170 15.11 17.44 1.97
N GLN A 171 16.29 17.31 2.59
CA GLN A 171 16.42 16.45 3.78
C GLN A 171 15.49 16.89 4.90
N GLN A 172 15.45 18.20 5.17
CA GLN A 172 14.59 18.75 6.20
C GLN A 172 13.11 18.58 5.83
N LEU A 173 12.74 18.88 4.59
CA LEU A 173 11.36 18.72 4.11
C LEU A 173 10.87 17.28 4.26
N VAL A 174 11.66 16.31 3.78
CA VAL A 174 11.33 14.88 3.82
C VAL A 174 11.17 14.42 5.27
N SER A 175 12.09 14.77 6.17
CA SER A 175 12.00 14.38 7.58
C SER A 175 10.74 14.94 8.25
N VAL A 176 10.36 16.18 7.96
CA VAL A 176 9.13 16.79 8.51
C VAL A 176 7.88 16.10 7.96
N VAL A 177 7.82 15.85 6.64
CA VAL A 177 6.66 15.19 6.02
C VAL A 177 6.51 13.73 6.51
N GLN A 178 7.63 13.01 6.67
CA GLN A 178 7.63 11.67 7.26
C GLN A 178 7.13 11.68 8.71
N GLU A 179 7.53 12.67 9.51
CA GLU A 179 7.05 12.81 10.90
C GLU A 179 5.54 13.09 10.95
N LEU A 180 5.02 13.93 10.04
CA LEU A 180 3.58 14.20 9.93
C LEU A 180 2.77 12.98 9.48
N ARG A 181 3.35 12.08 8.69
CA ARG A 181 2.74 10.79 8.38
C ARG A 181 2.72 9.90 9.62
N ARG A 182 3.82 9.83 10.35
CA ARG A 182 3.99 8.97 11.54
C ARG A 182 3.15 9.38 12.73
N ASN A 183 2.83 10.67 12.88
CA ASN A 183 1.96 11.15 13.95
C ASN A 183 0.46 11.16 13.58
N GLY A 184 0.12 10.68 12.37
CA GLY A 184 -1.25 10.59 11.87
C GLY A 184 -1.86 11.89 11.35
N THR A 185 -1.09 12.98 11.22
CA THR A 185 -1.58 14.24 10.62
C THR A 185 -1.82 14.06 9.11
N LEU A 186 -0.92 13.36 8.43
CA LEU A 186 -1.09 12.94 7.04
C LEU A 186 -1.58 11.50 6.97
N SER A 187 -2.28 11.18 5.88
CA SER A 187 -2.72 9.80 5.63
C SER A 187 -1.54 8.85 5.61
N TYR A 188 -1.64 7.75 6.37
CA TYR A 188 -0.63 6.68 6.35
C TYR A 188 -0.49 6.02 4.97
N GLU A 189 -1.49 6.18 4.08
CA GLU A 189 -1.44 5.71 2.70
C GLU A 189 -0.52 6.53 1.81
N MET A 190 -0.10 7.73 2.22
CA MET A 190 0.76 8.60 1.42
C MET A 190 2.15 7.99 1.30
N SER A 191 2.62 7.75 0.07
CA SER A 191 3.98 7.26 -0.17
C SER A 191 4.95 8.40 -0.37
N LEU A 192 6.12 8.29 0.26
CA LEU A 192 7.12 9.34 0.36
C LEU A 192 8.47 8.82 -0.14
N ILE A 193 8.80 9.07 -1.39
CA ILE A 193 10.01 8.55 -2.03
C ILE A 193 11.00 9.67 -2.27
N ARG A 194 12.20 9.54 -1.69
CA ARG A 194 13.29 10.48 -1.96
C ARG A 194 14.38 9.82 -2.80
N ASP A 195 14.44 10.22 -4.07
CA ASP A 195 15.54 9.85 -4.95
C ASP A 195 16.70 10.85 -4.80
N ILE A 196 17.79 10.39 -4.19
CA ILE A 196 18.98 11.21 -3.95
C ILE A 196 19.77 11.43 -5.24
N ARG A 197 19.76 10.46 -6.17
CA ARG A 197 20.55 10.52 -7.41
C ARG A 197 19.95 11.50 -8.39
N ASP A 198 18.64 11.41 -8.60
CA ASP A 198 17.92 12.28 -9.53
C ASP A 198 17.49 13.62 -8.89
N ARG A 199 17.71 13.75 -7.57
CA ARG A 199 17.31 14.91 -6.76
C ARG A 199 15.81 15.17 -6.88
N GLU A 200 15.03 14.14 -6.60
CA GLU A 200 13.58 14.17 -6.67
C GLU A 200 12.97 13.70 -5.35
N PHE A 201 11.91 14.40 -4.92
CA PHE A 201 11.04 13.97 -3.84
C PHE A 201 9.65 13.73 -4.45
N LYS A 202 9.23 12.47 -4.48
CA LYS A 202 7.98 12.02 -5.09
C LYS A 202 7.00 11.64 -4.00
N ILE A 203 5.81 12.22 -4.07
CA ILE A 203 4.72 11.98 -3.15
C ILE A 203 3.55 11.40 -3.95
N PHE A 204 3.03 10.26 -3.50
CA PHE A 204 1.85 9.63 -4.10
C PHE A 204 0.71 9.53 -3.08
N THR A 205 -0.45 10.03 -3.47
CA THR A 205 -1.71 9.97 -2.70
C THR A 205 -2.82 9.27 -3.47
N ASP A 206 -2.52 8.72 -4.65
CA ASP A 206 -3.47 8.04 -5.51
C ASP A 206 -3.93 6.70 -4.93
N ALA A 207 -5.06 6.25 -5.47
CA ALA A 207 -5.72 5.00 -5.13
C ALA A 207 -5.17 3.83 -5.96
N GLY A 208 -5.22 2.62 -5.41
CA GLY A 208 -4.84 1.39 -6.11
C GLY A 208 -3.37 0.99 -5.95
N ARG A 209 -2.58 1.71 -5.14
CA ARG A 209 -1.25 1.27 -4.73
C ARG A 209 -1.36 0.10 -3.76
N VAL A 210 -0.52 -0.90 -3.97
CA VAL A 210 -0.41 -2.04 -3.06
C VAL A 210 0.68 -1.74 -2.04
N MET A 211 0.34 -1.91 -0.76
CA MET A 211 1.21 -1.57 0.36
C MET A 211 1.29 -2.73 1.34
N ARG A 212 2.36 -2.81 2.13
CA ARG A 212 2.48 -3.75 3.24
C ARG A 212 2.98 -3.04 4.51
N PRO A 213 2.44 -3.41 5.69
CA PRO A 213 2.89 -2.87 6.94
C PRO A 213 4.22 -3.49 7.39
N LEU A 214 5.12 -2.65 7.90
CA LEU A 214 6.41 -3.04 8.46
C LEU A 214 6.64 -2.36 9.80
N PHE A 215 7.42 -2.99 10.69
CA PHE A 215 7.88 -2.32 11.89
C PHE A 215 8.94 -1.28 11.53
N VAL A 216 8.82 -0.10 12.13
CA VAL A 216 9.78 1.00 11.91
C VAL A 216 10.97 0.86 12.86
N ILE A 217 12.16 1.08 12.32
CA ILE A 217 13.41 1.16 13.10
C ILE A 217 13.75 2.65 13.29
N GLU A 218 14.09 3.03 14.51
CA GLU A 218 14.52 4.39 14.80
C GLU A 218 15.90 4.64 14.18
N THR A 219 16.01 5.68 13.36
CA THR A 219 17.25 6.01 12.64
C THR A 219 17.84 7.35 13.03
N ASP A 220 17.08 8.19 13.76
CA ASP A 220 17.55 9.50 14.19
C ASP A 220 18.75 9.32 15.15
N PRO A 221 19.94 9.86 14.79
CA PRO A 221 21.11 9.77 15.64
C PRO A 221 20.98 10.49 16.98
N ARG A 222 19.98 11.37 17.12
CA ARG A 222 19.72 12.15 18.35
C ARG A 222 18.94 11.35 19.38
N LYS A 223 18.22 10.30 18.97
CA LYS A 223 17.37 9.53 19.87
C LYS A 223 18.14 8.36 20.52
N PRO A 224 17.89 8.08 21.81
CA PRO A 224 18.65 7.07 22.54
C PRO A 224 18.37 5.64 22.04
N ASN A 225 17.20 5.39 21.47
CA ASN A 225 16.78 4.12 20.89
C ASN A 225 17.19 3.96 19.42
N ARG A 226 18.16 4.74 18.92
CA ARG A 226 18.69 4.59 17.56
C ARG A 226 19.02 3.13 17.25
N ASN A 227 18.71 2.70 16.04
CA ASN A 227 18.89 1.35 15.50
C ASN A 227 18.06 0.27 16.21
N HIS A 228 17.10 0.63 17.06
CA HIS A 228 16.14 -0.30 17.65
C HIS A 228 14.78 -0.17 16.96
N LEU A 229 13.98 -1.22 17.08
CA LEU A 229 12.56 -1.14 16.73
C LEU A 229 11.88 -0.09 17.60
N ILE A 230 10.99 0.69 17.00
CA ILE A 230 10.07 1.55 17.76
C ILE A 230 9.07 0.69 18.54
N PHE A 231 8.70 -0.48 17.99
CA PHE A 231 7.91 -1.47 18.72
C PHE A 231 8.72 -2.04 19.88
N ASP A 232 8.32 -1.71 21.10
CA ASP A 232 8.99 -2.13 22.32
C ASP A 232 8.12 -3.06 23.17
N ARG A 233 8.68 -3.50 24.30
CA ARG A 233 8.00 -4.38 25.23
C ARG A 233 6.77 -3.73 25.87
N SER A 234 6.80 -2.42 26.12
CA SER A 234 5.70 -1.70 26.75
C SER A 234 4.46 -1.67 25.85
N ILE A 235 4.66 -1.46 24.55
CA ILE A 235 3.61 -1.53 23.53
C ILE A 235 3.05 -2.95 23.45
N SER A 236 3.92 -3.96 23.42
CA SER A 236 3.50 -5.36 23.43
C SER A 236 2.66 -5.71 24.66
N ASP A 237 3.09 -5.28 25.85
CA ASP A 237 2.37 -5.57 27.10
C ASP A 237 1.02 -4.85 27.11
N THR A 238 0.94 -3.61 26.58
CA THR A 238 -0.33 -2.87 26.40
C THR A 238 -1.32 -3.66 25.54
N LEU A 239 -0.88 -4.14 24.36
CA LEU A 239 -1.73 -4.93 23.45
C LEU A 239 -2.18 -6.26 24.08
N VAL A 240 -1.33 -6.89 24.89
CA VAL A 240 -1.70 -8.11 25.62
C VAL A 240 -2.74 -7.80 26.71
N GLN A 241 -2.59 -6.71 27.46
CA GLN A 241 -3.60 -6.30 28.44
C GLN A 241 -4.94 -6.01 27.77
N GLU A 242 -4.95 -5.29 26.64
CA GLU A 242 -6.17 -5.05 25.87
C GLU A 242 -6.86 -6.36 25.48
N GLN A 243 -6.10 -7.37 25.06
CA GLN A 243 -6.65 -8.66 24.70
C GLN A 243 -7.25 -9.40 25.92
N LEU A 244 -6.66 -9.27 27.10
CA LEU A 244 -7.20 -9.84 28.35
C LEU A 244 -8.49 -9.14 28.79
N ASP A 245 -8.58 -7.83 28.58
CA ASP A 245 -9.76 -7.01 28.91
C ASP A 245 -10.87 -7.08 27.83
N SER A 246 -10.80 -8.04 26.89
CA SER A 246 -11.82 -8.18 25.84
C SER A 246 -13.22 -8.45 26.39
N GLU A 247 -13.33 -9.16 27.52
CA GLU A 247 -14.63 -9.49 28.13
C GLU A 247 -15.35 -8.25 28.69
N GLN A 248 -14.60 -7.24 29.14
CA GLN A 248 -15.16 -5.99 29.69
C GLN A 248 -15.85 -5.14 28.60
N ARG A 249 -15.57 -5.43 27.33
CA ARG A 249 -16.09 -4.71 26.17
C ARG A 249 -17.28 -5.42 25.51
N THR A 250 -17.77 -6.49 26.13
CA THR A 250 -18.92 -7.26 25.64
C THR A 250 -20.18 -6.40 25.67
N GLY A 251 -20.77 -6.12 24.50
CA GLY A 251 -22.00 -5.33 24.37
C GLY A 251 -21.80 -3.87 23.96
N MET A 252 -20.54 -3.44 23.77
CA MET A 252 -20.21 -2.13 23.19
C MET A 252 -20.32 -2.17 21.66
N THR A 253 -20.52 -1.01 21.05
CA THR A 253 -20.45 -0.85 19.59
C THR A 253 -19.01 -0.91 19.09
N GLU A 254 -18.81 -1.26 17.81
CA GLU A 254 -17.47 -1.29 17.20
C GLU A 254 -16.75 0.07 17.32
N ASP A 255 -17.49 1.18 17.15
CA ASP A 255 -16.93 2.53 17.25
C ASP A 255 -16.47 2.88 18.68
N GLU A 256 -17.18 2.43 19.71
CA GLU A 256 -16.79 2.63 21.11
C GLU A 256 -15.54 1.83 21.46
N ILE A 257 -15.45 0.59 20.95
CA ILE A 257 -14.28 -0.26 21.12
C ILE A 257 -13.07 0.39 20.44
N ASP A 258 -13.22 0.86 19.21
CA ASP A 258 -12.16 1.51 18.43
C ASP A 258 -11.62 2.81 19.05
N GLN A 259 -12.42 3.48 19.88
CA GLN A 259 -11.99 4.68 20.61
C GLN A 259 -11.26 4.36 21.92
N GLN A 260 -11.52 3.18 22.49
CA GLN A 260 -10.92 2.76 23.76
C GLN A 260 -9.64 1.94 23.58
N ILE A 261 -9.49 1.26 22.45
CA ILE A 261 -8.29 0.47 22.17
C ILE A 261 -7.20 1.28 21.52
N TYR A 262 -5.97 0.99 21.92
CA TYR A 262 -4.78 1.30 21.16
C TYR A 262 -4.77 0.48 19.87
N GLY A 263 -4.81 -0.86 19.96
CA GLY A 263 -4.93 -1.76 18.81
C GLY A 263 -3.98 -1.46 17.64
N TRP A 264 -4.40 -1.85 16.42
CA TRP A 264 -3.63 -1.59 15.20
C TRP A 264 -3.57 -0.10 14.83
N LYS A 265 -4.69 0.61 15.04
CA LYS A 265 -4.81 2.04 14.74
C LYS A 265 -3.77 2.86 15.51
N GLY A 266 -3.59 2.57 16.79
CA GLY A 266 -2.58 3.19 17.64
C GLY A 266 -1.15 2.91 17.18
N LEU A 267 -0.86 1.68 16.74
CA LEU A 267 0.45 1.34 16.17
C LEU A 267 0.80 2.19 14.94
N VAL A 268 -0.17 2.42 14.07
CA VAL A 268 0.00 3.27 12.87
C VAL A 268 0.12 4.74 13.27
N GLN A 269 -0.76 5.23 14.16
CA GLN A 269 -0.79 6.64 14.59
C GLN A 269 0.42 7.08 15.41
N ASN A 270 1.09 6.14 16.08
CA ASN A 270 2.34 6.40 16.82
C ASN A 270 3.59 6.11 15.98
N GLY A 271 3.45 5.80 14.68
CA GLY A 271 4.58 5.52 13.79
C GLY A 271 5.37 4.27 14.15
N VAL A 272 4.75 3.34 14.87
CA VAL A 272 5.34 2.04 15.23
C VAL A 272 5.37 1.12 14.01
N VAL A 273 4.31 1.20 13.21
CA VAL A 273 4.14 0.50 11.94
C VAL A 273 3.94 1.51 10.82
N GLU A 274 4.64 1.30 9.71
CA GLU A 274 4.53 2.11 8.50
C GLU A 274 4.14 1.22 7.31
N TYR A 275 3.24 1.72 6.45
CA TYR A 275 2.82 1.01 5.24
C TYR A 275 3.72 1.40 4.08
N LEU A 276 4.48 0.48 3.52
CA LEU A 276 5.33 0.76 2.37
C LEU A 276 4.67 0.23 1.10
N ASP A 277 4.64 1.05 0.06
CA ASP A 277 4.33 0.57 -1.29
C ASP A 277 5.60 0.10 -2.03
N ALA A 278 5.38 -0.50 -3.19
CA ALA A 278 6.45 -1.08 -4.00
C ALA A 278 7.52 -0.05 -4.42
N GLU A 279 7.18 1.24 -4.55
CA GLU A 279 8.16 2.26 -4.94
C GLU A 279 8.92 2.80 -3.73
N GLU A 280 8.24 2.98 -2.59
CA GLU A 280 8.86 3.38 -1.32
C GLU A 280 9.87 2.34 -0.82
N GLU A 281 9.60 1.05 -1.07
CA GLU A 281 10.51 -0.06 -0.74
C GLU A 281 11.89 0.07 -1.41
N GLU A 282 12.00 0.68 -2.59
CA GLU A 282 13.30 0.88 -3.27
C GLU A 282 14.23 1.83 -2.51
N THR A 283 13.68 2.64 -1.59
CA THR A 283 14.44 3.54 -0.72
C THR A 283 14.62 3.01 0.70
N ALA A 284 13.92 1.94 1.06
CA ALA A 284 13.95 1.33 2.38
C ALA A 284 15.01 0.23 2.49
N MET A 285 15.52 0.02 3.71
CA MET A 285 16.38 -1.12 4.03
C MET A 285 15.71 -1.97 5.11
N ILE A 286 15.22 -3.15 4.69
CA ILE A 286 14.35 -4.00 5.50
C ILE A 286 15.13 -5.22 6.00
N THR A 287 15.06 -5.49 7.32
CA THR A 287 15.58 -6.73 7.91
C THR A 287 14.47 -7.78 8.08
N PHE A 288 14.83 -9.08 8.03
CA PHE A 288 13.87 -10.18 8.06
C PHE A 288 13.31 -10.49 9.45
N SER A 289 14.11 -10.25 10.49
CA SER A 289 13.72 -10.54 11.86
C SER A 289 14.41 -9.60 12.86
N PRO A 290 13.81 -9.40 14.05
CA PRO A 290 14.44 -8.64 15.12
C PRO A 290 15.79 -9.23 15.56
N GLU A 291 15.96 -10.55 15.46
CA GLU A 291 17.24 -11.20 15.77
C GLU A 291 18.33 -10.79 14.78
N ASP A 292 18.00 -10.71 13.48
CA ASP A 292 18.96 -10.28 12.46
C ASP A 292 19.37 -8.80 12.66
N LEU A 293 18.43 -7.96 13.13
CA LEU A 293 18.74 -6.59 13.54
C LEU A 293 19.72 -6.55 14.71
N GLN A 294 19.49 -7.40 15.73
CA GLN A 294 20.37 -7.49 16.89
C GLN A 294 21.77 -7.98 16.50
N GLU A 295 21.87 -9.04 15.69
CA GLU A 295 23.15 -9.56 15.20
C GLU A 295 23.94 -8.50 14.41
N TRP A 296 23.25 -7.69 13.58
CA TRP A 296 23.87 -6.57 12.88
C TRP A 296 24.37 -5.49 13.83
N ARG A 297 23.61 -5.16 14.89
CA ARG A 297 24.04 -4.20 15.91
C ARG A 297 25.25 -4.69 16.69
N ASP A 298 25.24 -5.95 17.11
CA ASP A 298 26.35 -6.58 17.82
C ASP A 298 27.62 -6.55 16.98
N MET A 299 27.50 -6.87 15.68
CA MET A 299 28.60 -6.72 14.71
C MET A 299 29.11 -5.26 14.64
N LYS A 300 28.23 -4.26 14.60
CA LYS A 300 28.64 -2.84 14.57
C LYS A 300 29.31 -2.38 15.86
N LEU A 301 29.01 -3.01 17.00
CA LEU A 301 29.69 -2.80 18.28
C LEU A 301 31.01 -3.57 18.40
N GLY A 302 31.37 -4.40 17.41
CA GLY A 302 32.56 -5.24 17.45
C GLY A 302 32.42 -6.46 18.35
N LEU A 303 31.20 -6.83 18.73
CA LEU A 303 30.95 -8.06 19.47
C LEU A 303 31.16 -9.28 18.54
N PRO A 304 31.72 -10.38 19.07
CA PRO A 304 31.93 -11.59 18.28
C PRO A 304 30.59 -12.12 17.78
N ALA A 305 30.56 -12.57 16.52
CA ALA A 305 29.37 -13.22 15.98
C ALA A 305 29.04 -14.46 16.81
N ASN A 306 27.75 -14.67 17.08
CA ASN A 306 27.29 -15.88 17.75
C ASN A 306 27.72 -17.11 16.94
N GLU A 307 28.55 -17.95 17.55
CA GLU A 307 28.94 -19.20 16.93
C GLU A 307 27.75 -20.13 16.79
N ARG A 308 27.75 -20.92 15.71
CA ARG A 308 26.70 -21.91 15.49
C ARG A 308 26.69 -22.89 16.66
N ALA A 309 25.54 -23.06 17.29
CA ALA A 309 25.34 -24.08 18.30
C ALA A 309 25.64 -25.47 17.71
N ALA A 310 26.74 -26.09 18.14
CA ALA A 310 27.11 -27.44 17.72
C ALA A 310 26.24 -28.52 18.40
N LEU A 311 25.66 -28.19 19.55
CA LEU A 311 24.87 -29.08 20.39
C LEU A 311 23.59 -28.38 20.88
N GLY A 312 22.62 -29.16 21.35
CA GLY A 312 21.36 -28.64 21.91
C GLY A 312 20.27 -28.33 20.88
N LYS A 313 19.23 -27.64 21.33
CA LYS A 313 17.99 -27.33 20.57
C LYS A 313 18.26 -26.53 19.29
N ASP A 314 19.38 -25.83 19.23
CA ASP A 314 19.69 -24.87 18.18
C ASP A 314 20.53 -25.44 17.04
N ARG A 315 20.98 -26.70 17.15
CA ARG A 315 21.81 -27.38 16.14
C ARG A 315 21.16 -27.47 14.76
N LEU A 316 19.83 -27.66 14.74
CA LEU A 316 19.02 -27.88 13.54
C LEU A 316 18.26 -26.61 13.08
N LYS A 317 18.62 -25.43 13.62
CA LYS A 317 18.05 -24.16 13.14
C LYS A 317 18.42 -23.91 11.68
N ARG A 318 17.56 -23.15 11.00
CA ARG A 318 17.81 -22.68 9.62
C ARG A 318 19.15 -21.95 9.57
N ILE A 319 19.92 -22.21 8.50
CA ILE A 319 21.19 -21.51 8.27
C ILE A 319 20.85 -20.10 7.83
N LYS A 320 21.30 -19.11 8.59
CA LYS A 320 21.18 -17.69 8.28
C LYS A 320 22.47 -17.18 7.65
N PRO A 321 22.40 -16.22 6.70
CA PRO A 321 23.58 -15.49 6.27
C PRO A 321 24.13 -14.66 7.43
N LYS A 322 25.45 -14.45 7.46
CA LYS A 322 26.06 -13.54 8.44
C LYS A 322 25.61 -12.09 8.17
N PRO A 323 25.56 -11.22 9.19
CA PRO A 323 25.28 -9.81 9.01
C PRO A 323 26.24 -9.18 7.99
N ASP A 324 25.71 -8.37 7.07
CA ASP A 324 26.50 -7.71 6.03
C ASP A 324 27.08 -6.40 6.56
N SER A 325 28.42 -6.31 6.58
CA SER A 325 29.15 -5.15 7.08
C SER A 325 28.92 -3.88 6.26
N ARG A 326 28.54 -4.03 4.97
CA ARG A 326 28.26 -2.92 4.04
C ARG A 326 26.97 -2.18 4.37
N ILE A 327 26.06 -2.80 5.12
CA ILE A 327 24.79 -2.18 5.51
C ILE A 327 25.08 -1.13 6.58
N HIS A 328 24.76 0.13 6.27
CA HIS A 328 24.99 1.27 7.16
C HIS A 328 23.90 1.42 8.22
N ALA A 329 22.64 1.21 7.86
CA ALA A 329 21.49 1.24 8.76
C ALA A 329 20.32 0.47 8.15
N TYR A 330 19.48 -0.12 9.00
CA TYR A 330 18.16 -0.61 8.62
C TYR A 330 17.10 0.44 8.96
N THR A 331 16.08 0.56 8.11
CA THR A 331 14.96 1.49 8.30
C THR A 331 13.71 0.78 8.80
N HIS A 332 13.53 -0.49 8.44
CA HIS A 332 12.34 -1.27 8.74
C HIS A 332 12.68 -2.72 9.06
N CYS A 333 11.76 -3.41 9.74
CA CYS A 333 11.81 -4.83 9.99
C CYS A 333 10.50 -5.49 9.55
N GLU A 334 10.61 -6.66 8.94
CA GLU A 334 9.46 -7.48 8.61
C GLU A 334 8.70 -7.88 9.88
N ILE A 335 7.36 -7.86 9.81
CA ILE A 335 6.52 -8.27 10.96
C ILE A 335 6.68 -9.76 11.19
N HIS A 336 6.50 -10.54 10.12
CA HIS A 336 6.79 -11.97 10.12
C HIS A 336 6.92 -12.47 8.68
N PRO A 337 7.99 -13.20 8.31
CA PRO A 337 8.21 -13.64 6.92
C PRO A 337 7.08 -14.48 6.30
N ALA A 338 6.25 -15.14 7.11
CA ALA A 338 5.11 -15.91 6.61
C ALA A 338 3.96 -15.04 6.06
N MET A 339 3.94 -13.73 6.35
CA MET A 339 2.87 -12.82 5.91
C MET A 339 2.91 -12.55 4.40
N ILE A 340 3.97 -12.97 3.70
CA ILE A 340 4.08 -12.94 2.23
C ILE A 340 3.12 -13.93 1.54
N LEU A 341 2.60 -14.91 2.27
CA LEU A 341 1.74 -15.94 1.70
C LEU A 341 0.32 -15.41 1.46
N GLY A 342 -0.38 -16.05 0.54
CA GLY A 342 -1.81 -15.85 0.30
C GLY A 342 -2.64 -16.80 1.18
N ILE A 343 -3.95 -16.67 1.11
CA ILE A 343 -4.87 -17.39 2.00
C ILE A 343 -4.81 -18.90 1.79
N CYS A 344 -4.73 -19.37 0.54
CA CYS A 344 -4.63 -20.81 0.29
C CYS A 344 -3.22 -21.33 0.59
N ALA A 345 -2.19 -20.51 0.39
CA ALA A 345 -0.81 -20.92 0.66
C ALA A 345 -0.50 -20.99 2.16
N SER A 346 -1.16 -20.16 2.98
CA SER A 346 -0.92 -20.10 4.44
C SER A 346 -1.49 -21.29 5.22
N ILE A 347 -2.33 -22.13 4.59
CA ILE A 347 -2.90 -23.34 5.21
C ILE A 347 -2.13 -24.61 4.87
N ILE A 348 -0.98 -24.49 4.19
CA ILE A 348 -0.10 -25.61 3.86
C ILE A 348 0.85 -25.83 5.05
N PRO A 349 0.89 -27.04 5.66
CA PRO A 349 1.72 -27.35 6.82
C PRO A 349 3.23 -27.20 6.62
#